data_AF-A0A812WB65-F1
#
_entry.id   AF-A0A812WB65-F1
#
_cell.length_a   1.000
_cell.length_b   1.000
_cell.length_c   1.000
_cell.angle_alpha   90.00
_cell.angle_beta   90.00
_cell.angle_gamma   90.00
#
_symmetry.space_group_name_H-M   'P 1'
#
loop_
_entity.id
_entity.type
_entity.pdbx_description
1 polymer ?
#
loop_
_entity_poly.entity_id
_entity_poly.type
_entity_poly.pdbx_seq_one_letter_code
_entity_poly.pdbx_strand_id
1 'polypeptide(L)'
;MTSLPSRLEGIRPALESIASQSRRPDRLILSLPRLSVREGRKYELPDHVKHLMSSHPWMEVHWMEEDAGPGTKLLGAVDWFQKSIGVAVSGDMLMLLDDDHAYLPSAIGELWQIQQRLGSGHVSSFFAYFFRGLMVPQGADIVALQLDATTIENLVSFHRCFVKGDAACFLVDDLWTAMFYFLCGRQVHSFRENVLKRGKETIYTRTDNASVAALMDLEGSARRDRAMVSAFEGLLQRLLEETPQLRSQPLSEESPTYALQLLAVSGALGAFGVAMGAFGAHGLKKYVSDPELLESWKTAAWYQLIHAVMVAVAASLRKGNSAPRLFSYGCVCFSGSIYGLVLLPKGHSLRKILGPVTPIGGLLFIAGWLSMALGSPKQDISSPRRD
;
A
#
# COMPACT_ATOMS: atom_id res chain seq x y z
N MET A 1 -2.33 -23.50 1.61
CA MET A 1 -3.16 -23.56 0.37
C MET A 1 -4.59 -23.94 0.76
N THR A 2 -5.59 -23.65 -0.06
CA THR A 2 -6.98 -24.14 0.09
C THR A 2 -7.56 -24.38 -1.30
N SER A 3 -8.69 -25.07 -1.41
CA SER A 3 -9.33 -25.37 -2.69
C SER A 3 -10.85 -25.49 -2.56
N LEU A 4 -11.54 -25.52 -3.68
CA LEU A 4 -12.95 -25.89 -3.75
C LEU A 4 -13.12 -27.40 -3.90
N PRO A 5 -14.23 -28.00 -3.41
CA PRO A 5 -14.48 -29.42 -3.63
C PRO A 5 -14.46 -29.79 -5.13
N SER A 6 -14.88 -28.90 -6.03
CA SER A 6 -14.87 -29.17 -7.48
C SER A 6 -13.49 -29.15 -8.12
N ARG A 7 -12.53 -28.47 -7.47
CA ARG A 7 -11.17 -28.25 -7.97
C ARG A 7 -10.18 -29.28 -7.42
N LEU A 8 -10.54 -29.98 -6.34
CA LEU A 8 -9.69 -31.01 -5.76
C LEU A 8 -9.30 -32.10 -6.76
N GLU A 9 -10.15 -32.43 -7.72
CA GLU A 9 -9.82 -33.43 -8.74
C GLU A 9 -8.66 -32.98 -9.66
N GLY A 10 -8.53 -31.67 -9.86
CA GLY A 10 -7.51 -31.04 -10.71
C GLY A 10 -6.29 -30.51 -9.96
N ILE A 11 -6.19 -30.69 -8.64
CA ILE A 11 -5.16 -30.04 -7.80
C ILE A 11 -3.76 -30.69 -7.93
N ARG A 12 -3.69 -31.89 -8.51
CA ARG A 12 -2.46 -32.68 -8.61
C ARG A 12 -1.27 -31.91 -9.21
N PRO A 13 -1.39 -31.19 -10.35
CA PRO A 13 -0.25 -30.51 -10.94
C PRO A 13 0.30 -29.39 -10.05
N ALA A 14 -0.57 -28.71 -9.28
CA ALA A 14 -0.13 -27.71 -8.30
C ALA A 14 0.72 -28.38 -7.20
N LEU A 15 0.23 -29.47 -6.61
CA LEU A 15 0.96 -30.23 -5.58
C LEU A 15 2.30 -30.80 -6.08
N GLU A 16 2.32 -31.36 -7.29
CA GLU A 16 3.54 -31.89 -7.92
C GLU A 16 4.55 -30.78 -8.24
N SER A 17 4.08 -29.59 -8.64
CA SER A 17 4.96 -28.42 -8.84
C SER A 17 5.59 -27.92 -7.54
N ILE A 18 4.90 -28.06 -6.41
CA ILE A 18 5.42 -27.72 -5.08
C ILE A 18 6.41 -28.80 -4.61
N ALA A 19 6.12 -30.08 -4.86
CA ALA A 19 7.02 -31.19 -4.55
C ALA A 19 8.35 -31.11 -5.30
N SER A 20 8.35 -30.56 -6.52
CA SER A 20 9.51 -30.43 -7.40
C SER A 20 10.27 -29.10 -7.25
N GLN A 21 9.97 -28.29 -6.23
CA GLN A 21 10.70 -27.04 -5.98
C GLN A 21 12.17 -27.30 -5.62
N SER A 22 13.07 -26.48 -6.16
CA SER A 22 14.50 -26.49 -5.85
C SER A 22 14.77 -26.23 -4.37
N ARG A 23 13.91 -25.43 -3.73
CA ARG A 23 13.80 -25.33 -2.28
C ARG A 23 12.40 -25.78 -1.88
N ARG A 24 12.32 -26.97 -1.30
CA ARG A 24 11.08 -27.53 -0.75
C ARG A 24 10.69 -26.76 0.53
N PRO A 25 9.40 -26.51 0.77
CA PRO A 25 8.95 -26.06 2.09
C PRO A 25 9.13 -27.17 3.13
N ASP A 26 9.20 -26.79 4.40
CA ASP A 26 9.27 -27.73 5.52
C ASP A 26 7.95 -28.49 5.71
N ARG A 27 6.83 -27.80 5.45
CA ARG A 27 5.46 -28.31 5.47
C ARG A 27 4.62 -27.67 4.38
N LEU A 28 3.68 -28.44 3.83
CA LEU A 28 2.60 -27.94 2.98
C LEU A 28 1.26 -28.29 3.63
N ILE A 29 0.50 -27.25 3.96
CA ILE A 29 -0.79 -27.38 4.61
C ILE A 29 -1.89 -27.09 3.57
N LEU A 30 -2.68 -28.13 3.28
CA LEU A 30 -3.91 -28.02 2.50
C LEU A 30 -5.09 -27.83 3.47
N SER A 31 -5.45 -26.58 3.70
CA SER A 31 -6.52 -26.19 4.62
C SER A 31 -7.88 -26.33 3.93
N LEU A 32 -8.71 -27.26 4.39
CA LEU A 32 -10.03 -27.54 3.81
C LEU A 32 -11.12 -27.44 4.89
N PRO A 33 -12.20 -26.68 4.67
CA PRO A 33 -13.33 -26.69 5.59
C PRO A 33 -14.10 -28.01 5.50
N ARG A 34 -14.82 -28.39 6.56
CA ARG A 34 -15.69 -29.59 6.55
C ARG A 34 -16.82 -29.50 5.52
N LEU A 35 -17.31 -28.28 5.28
CA LEU A 35 -18.37 -27.96 4.32
C LEU A 35 -17.96 -26.70 3.54
N SER A 36 -18.01 -26.76 2.21
CA SER A 36 -17.84 -25.55 1.39
C SER A 36 -19.12 -24.72 1.43
N VAL A 37 -19.04 -23.50 1.92
CA VAL A 37 -20.13 -22.51 1.85
C VAL A 37 -20.42 -22.13 0.41
N ARG A 38 -19.38 -22.05 -0.43
CA ARG A 38 -19.49 -21.66 -1.85
C ARG A 38 -20.22 -22.68 -2.70
N GLU A 39 -20.01 -23.97 -2.44
CA GLU A 39 -20.60 -25.07 -3.22
C GLU A 39 -21.71 -25.83 -2.47
N GLY A 40 -21.94 -25.53 -1.19
CA GLY A 40 -22.95 -26.18 -0.37
C GLY A 40 -22.71 -27.68 -0.15
N ARG A 41 -21.46 -28.16 -0.29
CA ARG A 41 -21.14 -29.59 -0.19
C ARG A 41 -19.88 -29.88 0.62
N LYS A 42 -19.80 -31.11 1.13
CA LYS A 42 -18.66 -31.61 1.89
C LYS A 42 -17.48 -31.90 0.98
N TYR A 43 -16.29 -31.84 1.56
CA TYR A 43 -15.06 -32.19 0.87
C TYR A 43 -14.80 -33.69 0.96
N GLU A 44 -14.43 -34.27 -0.17
CA GLU A 44 -13.91 -35.63 -0.27
C GLU A 44 -12.54 -35.55 -0.94
N LEU A 45 -11.53 -36.16 -0.33
CA LEU A 45 -10.19 -36.16 -0.90
C LEU A 45 -10.12 -37.22 -2.02
N PRO A 46 -9.73 -36.87 -3.25
CA PRO A 46 -9.52 -37.86 -4.30
C PRO A 46 -8.41 -38.84 -3.94
N ASP A 47 -8.53 -40.10 -4.37
CA ASP A 47 -7.55 -41.15 -4.04
C ASP A 47 -6.15 -40.83 -4.59
N HIS A 48 -6.10 -40.15 -5.72
CA HIS A 48 -4.85 -39.72 -6.33
C HIS A 48 -4.14 -38.65 -5.49
N VAL A 49 -4.87 -37.81 -4.73
CA VAL A 49 -4.31 -36.85 -3.78
C VAL A 49 -3.85 -37.57 -2.52
N LYS A 50 -4.66 -38.49 -1.98
CA LYS A 50 -4.28 -39.32 -0.82
C LYS A 50 -2.97 -40.08 -1.08
N HIS A 51 -2.86 -40.69 -2.25
CA HIS A 51 -1.65 -41.41 -2.66
C HIS A 51 -0.44 -40.47 -2.76
N LEU A 52 -0.59 -39.29 -3.38
CA LEU A 52 0.49 -38.31 -3.46
C LEU A 52 0.98 -37.87 -2.07
N MET A 53 0.06 -37.55 -1.16
CA MET A 53 0.38 -37.13 0.21
C MET A 53 1.00 -38.27 1.04
N SER A 54 0.59 -39.53 0.80
CA SER A 54 1.22 -40.69 1.45
C SER A 54 2.70 -40.85 1.08
N SER A 55 3.06 -40.45 -0.15
CA SER A 55 4.45 -40.44 -0.62
C SER A 55 5.23 -39.18 -0.18
N HIS A 56 4.54 -38.17 0.36
CA HIS A 56 5.12 -36.91 0.80
C HIS A 56 4.62 -36.54 2.22
N PRO A 57 5.17 -37.15 3.30
CA PRO A 57 4.66 -36.97 4.67
C PRO A 57 4.74 -35.54 5.25
N TRP A 58 5.34 -34.60 4.51
CA TRP A 58 5.39 -33.18 4.82
C TRP A 58 4.23 -32.39 4.21
N MET A 59 3.40 -33.04 3.39
CA MET A 59 2.12 -32.53 2.91
C MET A 59 1.00 -33.09 3.79
N GLU A 60 0.15 -32.22 4.31
CA GLU A 60 -0.98 -32.65 5.15
C GLU A 60 -2.25 -31.88 4.85
N VAL A 61 -3.39 -32.52 5.11
CA VAL A 61 -4.70 -31.89 5.06
C VAL A 61 -5.04 -31.41 6.47
N HIS A 62 -5.29 -30.11 6.59
CA HIS A 62 -5.75 -29.52 7.83
C HIS A 62 -7.24 -29.20 7.73
N TRP A 63 -8.05 -29.91 8.50
CA TRP A 63 -9.50 -29.78 8.47
C TRP A 63 -9.96 -28.61 9.34
N MET A 64 -10.65 -27.66 8.70
CA MET A 64 -11.20 -26.46 9.33
C MET A 64 -12.69 -26.64 9.65
N GLU A 65 -13.11 -26.16 10.80
CA GLU A 65 -14.54 -26.14 11.18
C GLU A 65 -15.31 -25.04 10.43
N GLU A 66 -14.65 -23.92 10.16
CA GLU A 66 -15.24 -22.77 9.44
C GLU A 66 -14.65 -22.64 8.04
N ASP A 67 -15.51 -22.31 7.07
CA ASP A 67 -15.11 -21.89 5.73
C ASP A 67 -14.96 -20.36 5.72
N ALA A 68 -13.78 -19.87 5.37
CA ALA A 68 -13.47 -18.46 5.18
C ALA A 68 -13.22 -18.12 3.70
N GLY A 69 -13.79 -18.92 2.80
CA GLY A 69 -13.60 -18.79 1.36
C GLY A 69 -12.12 -19.04 0.98
N PRO A 70 -11.58 -18.30 0.00
CA PRO A 70 -10.15 -18.36 -0.32
C PRO A 70 -9.23 -18.04 0.88
N GLY A 71 -9.71 -17.24 1.84
CA GLY A 71 -9.02 -16.90 3.09
C GLY A 71 -8.69 -18.09 3.98
N THR A 72 -9.36 -19.23 3.78
CA THR A 72 -9.12 -20.49 4.50
C THR A 72 -7.67 -20.96 4.40
N LYS A 73 -6.95 -20.62 3.31
CA LYS A 73 -5.53 -20.96 3.17
C LYS A 73 -4.65 -20.31 4.25
N LEU A 74 -4.94 -19.05 4.60
CA LEU A 74 -4.19 -18.31 5.61
C LEU A 74 -4.67 -18.69 7.01
N LEU A 75 -5.97 -18.67 7.25
CA LEU A 75 -6.52 -18.97 8.57
C LEU A 75 -6.28 -20.41 9.00
N GLY A 76 -6.34 -21.36 8.06
CA GLY A 76 -6.02 -22.75 8.37
C GLY A 76 -4.54 -22.99 8.62
N ALA A 77 -3.65 -22.25 7.95
CA ALA A 77 -2.23 -22.30 8.30
C ALA A 77 -2.00 -21.77 9.73
N VAL A 78 -2.67 -20.67 10.10
CA VAL A 78 -2.58 -20.07 11.44
C VAL A 78 -3.12 -21.00 12.52
N ASP A 79 -4.31 -21.59 12.31
CA ASP A 79 -4.92 -22.55 13.23
C ASP A 79 -4.03 -23.80 13.38
N TRP A 80 -3.43 -24.28 12.29
CA TRP A 80 -2.46 -25.36 12.34
C TRP A 80 -1.22 -24.98 13.15
N PHE A 81 -0.65 -23.78 12.94
CA PHE A 81 0.52 -23.31 13.70
C PHE A 81 0.24 -23.30 15.20
N GLN A 82 -0.92 -22.77 15.61
CA GLN A 82 -1.33 -22.71 17.01
C GLN A 82 -1.50 -24.12 17.63
N LYS A 83 -2.03 -25.08 16.88
CA LYS A 83 -2.26 -26.46 17.36
C LYS A 83 -1.01 -27.34 17.36
N SER A 84 -0.17 -27.20 16.34
CA SER A 84 0.96 -28.11 16.09
C SER A 84 2.26 -27.66 16.73
N ILE A 85 2.51 -26.35 16.79
CA ILE A 85 3.78 -25.75 17.26
C ILE A 85 3.57 -24.94 18.56
N GLY A 86 2.32 -24.61 18.90
CA GLY A 86 1.96 -23.87 20.12
C GLY A 86 2.18 -22.37 19.96
N VAL A 87 3.43 -21.93 19.76
CA VAL A 87 3.79 -20.53 19.53
C VAL A 87 4.72 -20.45 18.31
N ALA A 88 4.38 -19.62 17.32
CA ALA A 88 5.25 -19.36 16.18
C ALA A 88 6.60 -18.82 16.67
N VAL A 89 7.70 -19.37 16.16
CA VAL A 89 9.02 -18.86 16.49
C VAL A 89 9.27 -17.63 15.63
N SER A 90 9.80 -16.57 16.25
CA SER A 90 10.21 -15.37 15.51
C SER A 90 11.17 -15.78 14.39
N GLY A 91 10.75 -15.56 13.15
CA GLY A 91 11.54 -15.92 11.97
C GLY A 91 10.93 -17.03 11.10
N ASP A 92 9.93 -17.75 11.59
CA ASP A 92 9.16 -18.72 10.79
C ASP A 92 8.53 -18.02 9.57
N MET A 93 8.47 -18.73 8.45
CA MET A 93 7.94 -18.17 7.21
C MET A 93 6.66 -18.86 6.80
N LEU A 94 5.61 -18.07 6.61
CA LEU A 94 4.37 -18.50 5.99
C LEU A 94 4.36 -18.09 4.52
N MET A 95 4.02 -19.03 3.64
CA MET A 95 3.83 -18.76 2.22
C MET A 95 2.43 -19.23 1.79
N LEU A 96 1.65 -18.33 1.21
CA LEU A 96 0.33 -18.63 0.67
C LEU A 96 0.46 -19.00 -0.80
N LEU A 97 -0.13 -20.12 -1.18
CA LEU A 97 -0.16 -20.66 -2.53
C LEU A 97 -1.61 -20.91 -2.95
N ASP A 98 -1.82 -20.89 -4.27
CA ASP A 98 -3.10 -21.10 -4.93
C ASP A 98 -3.22 -22.54 -5.47
N ASP A 99 -4.44 -23.00 -5.73
CA ASP A 99 -4.72 -24.41 -6.05
C ASP A 99 -4.71 -24.76 -7.55
N ASP A 100 -4.81 -23.75 -8.42
CA ASP A 100 -4.93 -23.88 -9.88
C ASP A 100 -3.65 -23.46 -10.64
N HIS A 101 -2.50 -23.49 -9.96
CA HIS A 101 -1.21 -23.03 -10.48
C HIS A 101 -0.11 -24.09 -10.34
N ALA A 102 0.55 -24.40 -11.45
CA ALA A 102 1.81 -25.15 -11.47
C ALA A 102 2.99 -24.17 -11.46
N TYR A 103 3.68 -24.08 -10.33
CA TYR A 103 4.74 -23.11 -10.09
C TYR A 103 6.07 -23.48 -10.77
N LEU A 104 6.84 -22.46 -11.19
CA LEU A 104 8.22 -22.67 -11.64
C LEU A 104 9.06 -23.33 -10.53
N PRO A 105 10.03 -24.21 -10.87
CA PRO A 105 10.81 -24.95 -9.86
C PRO A 105 11.56 -24.08 -8.85
N SER A 106 11.84 -22.82 -9.17
CA SER A 106 12.56 -21.90 -8.27
C SER A 106 11.66 -20.93 -7.51
N ALA A 107 10.35 -20.90 -7.77
CA ALA A 107 9.45 -19.84 -7.28
C ALA A 107 9.45 -19.72 -5.75
N ILE A 108 9.28 -20.83 -5.02
CA ILE A 108 9.27 -20.83 -3.55
C ILE A 108 10.66 -20.44 -3.02
N GLY A 109 11.72 -21.03 -3.58
CA GLY A 109 13.08 -20.76 -3.12
C GLY A 109 13.52 -19.31 -3.28
N GLU A 110 13.16 -18.70 -4.40
CA GLU A 110 13.48 -17.30 -4.68
C GLU A 110 12.73 -16.35 -3.75
N LEU A 111 11.42 -16.54 -3.59
CA LEU A 111 10.62 -15.68 -2.74
C LEU A 111 11.00 -15.85 -1.26
N TRP A 112 11.36 -17.06 -0.84
CA TRP A 112 11.94 -17.31 0.49
C TRP A 112 13.22 -16.48 0.72
N GLN A 113 14.17 -16.51 -0.23
CA GLN A 113 15.41 -15.72 -0.11
C GLN A 113 15.16 -14.21 -0.10
N ILE A 114 14.16 -13.75 -0.84
CA ILE A 114 13.74 -12.35 -0.83
C ILE A 114 13.16 -11.98 0.54
N GLN A 115 12.19 -12.75 1.03
CA GLN A 115 11.52 -12.47 2.30
C GLN A 115 12.49 -12.51 3.48
N GLN A 116 13.44 -13.46 3.51
CA GLN A 116 14.48 -13.52 4.54
C GLN A 116 15.35 -12.26 4.60
N ARG A 117 15.61 -11.62 3.45
CA ARG A 117 16.40 -10.37 3.39
C ARG A 117 15.58 -9.15 3.80
N LEU A 118 14.28 -9.16 3.52
CA LEU A 118 13.40 -8.07 3.91
C LEU A 118 13.12 -8.10 5.43
N GLY A 119 12.85 -9.27 6.00
CA GLY A 119 12.52 -9.42 7.42
C GLY A 119 11.01 -9.36 7.70
N SER A 120 10.65 -9.37 8.98
CA SER A 120 9.25 -9.43 9.45
C SER A 120 8.44 -8.15 9.23
N GLY A 121 9.09 -6.99 9.03
CA GLY A 121 8.41 -5.73 8.69
C GLY A 121 7.84 -5.68 7.26
N HIS A 122 7.90 -6.78 6.52
CA HIS A 122 7.62 -6.80 5.09
C HIS A 122 6.84 -8.03 4.66
N VAL A 123 6.18 -7.90 3.52
CA VAL A 123 5.50 -8.98 2.79
C VAL A 123 6.01 -8.95 1.37
N SER A 124 6.29 -10.12 0.79
CA SER A 124 6.75 -10.21 -0.60
C SER A 124 5.84 -11.09 -1.43
N SER A 125 5.65 -10.68 -2.68
CA SER A 125 4.97 -11.47 -3.70
C SER A 125 5.58 -11.20 -5.07
N PHE A 126 5.46 -12.14 -6.01
CA PHE A 126 5.89 -11.87 -7.38
C PHE A 126 5.01 -10.84 -8.07
N PHE A 127 3.76 -10.66 -7.63
CA PHE A 127 2.90 -9.61 -8.13
C PHE A 127 2.06 -9.02 -7.01
N ALA A 128 2.09 -7.70 -6.92
CA ALA A 128 1.15 -6.91 -6.14
C ALA A 128 0.66 -5.74 -6.99
N TYR A 129 -0.56 -5.30 -6.74
CA TYR A 129 -1.19 -4.17 -7.43
C TYR A 129 -1.66 -3.12 -6.42
N PHE A 130 -1.80 -1.89 -6.89
CA PHE A 130 -2.28 -0.80 -6.05
C PHE A 130 -3.80 -0.66 -6.16
N PHE A 131 -4.48 -0.67 -5.02
CA PHE A 131 -5.93 -0.50 -4.93
C PHE A 131 -6.27 0.50 -3.82
N ARG A 132 -6.82 1.66 -4.18
CA ARG A 132 -7.32 2.70 -3.25
C ARG A 132 -6.36 3.06 -2.10
N GLY A 133 -5.07 3.21 -2.37
CA GLY A 133 -4.08 3.56 -1.33
C GLY A 133 -3.33 2.37 -0.75
N LEU A 134 -3.74 1.15 -1.08
CA LEU A 134 -3.23 -0.09 -0.50
C LEU A 134 -2.47 -0.91 -1.56
N MET A 135 -1.30 -1.42 -1.18
CA MET A 135 -0.58 -2.39 -2.01
C MET A 135 -1.09 -3.80 -1.69
N VAL A 136 -1.73 -4.44 -2.66
CA VAL A 136 -2.42 -5.72 -2.49
C VAL A 136 -1.61 -6.84 -3.17
N PRO A 137 -1.02 -7.78 -2.41
CA PRO A 137 -0.33 -8.92 -3.00
C PRO A 137 -1.35 -9.90 -3.57
N GLN A 138 -1.02 -10.53 -4.69
CA GLN A 138 -1.91 -11.49 -5.34
C GLN A 138 -1.59 -12.91 -4.88
N GLY A 139 -2.60 -13.64 -4.35
CA GLY A 139 -2.44 -15.01 -3.88
C GLY A 139 -1.87 -16.00 -4.91
N ALA A 140 -2.19 -15.81 -6.20
CA ALA A 140 -1.67 -16.62 -7.32
C ALA A 140 -0.14 -16.53 -7.45
N ASP A 141 0.44 -15.38 -7.09
CA ASP A 141 1.86 -15.05 -7.29
C ASP A 141 2.72 -15.34 -6.04
N ILE A 142 2.21 -16.21 -5.17
CA ILE A 142 2.77 -16.57 -3.86
C ILE A 142 2.90 -15.35 -2.95
N VAL A 143 2.36 -15.44 -1.73
CA VAL A 143 2.53 -14.37 -0.73
C VAL A 143 3.38 -14.90 0.41
N ALA A 144 4.55 -14.33 0.61
CA ALA A 144 5.48 -14.70 1.68
C ALA A 144 5.46 -13.66 2.81
N LEU A 145 5.36 -14.16 4.03
CA LEU A 145 5.28 -13.39 5.25
C LEU A 145 6.17 -14.06 6.31
N GLN A 146 7.10 -13.30 6.89
CA GLN A 146 7.83 -13.77 8.06
C GLN A 146 7.05 -13.44 9.34
N LEU A 147 6.84 -14.45 10.17
CA LEU A 147 6.10 -14.36 11.42
C LEU A 147 6.99 -13.73 12.51
N ASP A 148 6.39 -12.84 13.28
CA ASP A 148 6.89 -12.34 14.56
C ASP A 148 5.98 -12.82 15.70
N ALA A 149 6.37 -12.50 16.95
CA ALA A 149 5.66 -12.94 18.15
C ALA A 149 4.17 -12.53 18.21
N THR A 150 3.75 -11.52 17.45
CA THR A 150 2.39 -10.96 17.51
C THR A 150 1.55 -11.27 16.28
N THR A 151 2.17 -11.80 15.21
CA THR A 151 1.54 -11.89 13.88
C THR A 151 0.26 -12.72 13.90
N ILE A 152 0.33 -13.90 14.54
CA ILE A 152 -0.80 -14.84 14.62
C ILE A 152 -1.96 -14.23 15.42
N GLU A 153 -1.68 -13.70 16.61
CA GLU A 153 -2.70 -13.11 17.48
C GLU A 153 -3.39 -11.92 16.81
N ASN A 154 -2.59 -11.01 16.22
CA ASN A 154 -3.11 -9.85 15.52
C ASN A 154 -3.97 -10.25 14.32
N LEU A 155 -3.56 -11.26 13.55
CA LEU A 155 -4.32 -11.73 12.40
C LEU A 155 -5.65 -12.37 12.79
N VAL A 156 -5.65 -13.23 13.81
CA VAL A 156 -6.88 -13.86 14.32
C VAL A 156 -7.82 -12.81 14.88
N SER A 157 -7.30 -11.84 15.64
CA SER A 157 -8.08 -10.74 16.20
C SER A 157 -8.67 -9.87 15.08
N PHE A 158 -7.84 -9.47 14.10
CA PHE A 158 -8.27 -8.66 12.96
C PHE A 158 -9.39 -9.36 12.16
N HIS A 159 -9.19 -10.64 11.82
CA HIS A 159 -10.20 -11.38 11.07
C HIS A 159 -11.52 -11.46 11.84
N ARG A 160 -11.47 -11.82 13.12
CA ARG A 160 -12.67 -11.94 13.96
C ARG A 160 -13.43 -10.62 14.08
N CYS A 161 -12.73 -9.48 14.24
CA CYS A 161 -13.36 -8.19 14.48
C CYS A 161 -13.85 -7.51 13.19
N PHE A 162 -13.12 -7.65 12.08
CA PHE A 162 -13.34 -6.80 10.89
C PHE A 162 -13.78 -7.55 9.63
N VAL A 163 -13.54 -8.86 9.57
CA VAL A 163 -13.69 -9.66 8.34
C VAL A 163 -14.80 -10.71 8.49
N LYS A 164 -14.84 -11.42 9.63
CA LYS A 164 -15.77 -12.51 9.87
C LYS A 164 -17.22 -12.04 9.76
N GLY A 165 -18.02 -12.75 8.97
CA GLY A 165 -19.43 -12.45 8.74
C GLY A 165 -19.71 -11.44 7.62
N ASP A 166 -18.68 -10.84 7.01
CA ASP A 166 -18.84 -9.95 5.86
C ASP A 166 -18.80 -10.73 4.54
N ALA A 167 -19.90 -10.69 3.80
CA ALA A 167 -20.05 -11.41 2.54
C ALA A 167 -19.14 -10.89 1.41
N ALA A 168 -18.78 -9.61 1.41
CA ALA A 168 -17.86 -9.06 0.44
C ALA A 168 -16.43 -9.52 0.75
N CYS A 169 -15.99 -9.42 2.00
CA CYS A 169 -14.67 -9.87 2.44
C CYS A 169 -14.46 -11.38 2.27
N PHE A 170 -15.52 -12.18 2.37
CA PHE A 170 -15.47 -13.64 2.20
C PHE A 170 -14.84 -14.09 0.87
N LEU A 171 -14.96 -13.30 -0.20
CA LEU A 171 -14.45 -13.65 -1.53
C LEU A 171 -13.15 -12.93 -1.92
N VAL A 172 -12.67 -11.99 -1.12
CA VAL A 172 -11.53 -11.10 -1.47
C VAL A 172 -10.48 -11.10 -0.37
N ASP A 173 -9.87 -12.26 -0.15
CA ASP A 173 -8.83 -12.47 0.85
C ASP A 173 -7.58 -11.62 0.61
N ASP A 174 -7.17 -11.47 -0.63
CA ASP A 174 -6.04 -10.59 -1.00
C ASP A 174 -6.22 -9.16 -0.40
N LEU A 175 -7.45 -8.63 -0.41
CA LEU A 175 -7.72 -7.26 0.02
C LEU A 175 -7.69 -7.10 1.55
N TRP A 176 -8.41 -7.95 2.28
CA TRP A 176 -8.44 -7.81 3.75
C TRP A 176 -7.12 -8.23 4.37
N THR A 177 -6.37 -9.17 3.75
CA THR A 177 -5.00 -9.47 4.16
C THR A 177 -4.06 -8.31 3.92
N ALA A 178 -4.17 -7.63 2.77
CA ALA A 178 -3.41 -6.42 2.51
C ALA A 178 -3.69 -5.31 3.54
N MET A 179 -4.96 -5.13 3.93
CA MET A 179 -5.31 -4.14 4.96
C MET A 179 -4.70 -4.53 6.32
N PHE A 180 -4.77 -5.80 6.68
CA PHE A 180 -4.10 -6.33 7.87
C PHE A 180 -2.60 -6.01 7.86
N TYR A 181 -1.90 -6.30 6.75
CA TYR A 181 -0.48 -5.99 6.61
C TYR A 181 -0.20 -4.50 6.80
N PHE A 182 -0.98 -3.64 6.17
CA PHE A 182 -0.85 -2.19 6.29
C PHE A 182 -1.02 -1.70 7.74
N LEU A 183 -2.05 -2.17 8.45
CA LEU A 183 -2.32 -1.79 9.83
C LEU A 183 -1.24 -2.29 10.80
N CYS A 184 -0.62 -3.43 10.51
CA CYS A 184 0.54 -3.92 11.25
C CYS A 184 1.85 -3.21 10.84
N GLY A 185 1.80 -2.18 10.00
CA GLY A 185 2.99 -1.45 9.54
C GLY A 185 3.88 -2.24 8.59
N ARG A 186 3.37 -3.31 7.98
CA ARG A 186 4.13 -4.17 7.06
C ARG A 186 4.05 -3.63 5.64
N GLN A 187 5.21 -3.51 4.99
CA GLN A 187 5.28 -3.05 3.60
C GLN A 187 5.21 -4.23 2.63
N VAL A 188 4.28 -4.16 1.68
CA VAL A 188 4.13 -5.15 0.61
C VAL A 188 5.03 -4.79 -0.56
N HIS A 189 5.82 -5.75 -1.04
CA HIS A 189 6.75 -5.61 -2.15
C HIS A 189 6.38 -6.54 -3.32
N SER A 190 6.35 -5.97 -4.52
CA SER A 190 6.13 -6.69 -5.77
C SER A 190 7.47 -6.95 -6.47
N PHE A 191 7.72 -8.20 -6.85
CA PHE A 191 8.95 -8.61 -7.55
C PHE A 191 8.71 -8.97 -9.02
N ARG A 192 7.65 -8.42 -9.62
CA ARG A 192 7.25 -8.73 -11.00
C ARG A 192 8.35 -8.42 -12.00
N GLU A 193 9.06 -7.32 -11.80
CA GLU A 193 10.18 -6.93 -12.67
C GLU A 193 11.29 -7.99 -12.69
N ASN A 194 11.51 -8.70 -11.59
CA ASN A 194 12.52 -9.75 -11.51
C ASN A 194 12.14 -10.95 -12.38
N VAL A 195 10.84 -11.22 -12.51
CA VAL A 195 10.28 -12.26 -13.40
C VAL A 195 10.43 -11.84 -14.85
N LEU A 196 10.01 -10.61 -15.17
CA LEU A 196 10.04 -10.04 -16.52
C LEU A 196 11.47 -9.93 -17.08
N LYS A 197 12.44 -9.53 -16.25
CA LYS A 197 13.88 -9.44 -16.64
C LYS A 197 14.48 -10.76 -17.10
N ARG A 198 13.85 -11.89 -16.77
CA ARG A 198 14.29 -13.24 -17.16
C ARG A 198 13.54 -13.77 -18.39
N GLY A 199 12.79 -12.91 -19.08
CA GLY A 199 12.01 -13.28 -20.26
C GLY A 199 10.79 -14.17 -19.95
N LYS A 200 10.34 -14.21 -18.69
CA LYS A 200 9.12 -14.93 -18.28
C LYS A 200 8.00 -13.95 -18.02
N GLU A 201 6.79 -14.31 -18.42
CA GLU A 201 5.59 -13.48 -18.17
C GLU A 201 5.03 -13.69 -16.76
N THR A 202 5.12 -14.92 -16.23
CA THR A 202 4.59 -15.33 -14.92
C THR A 202 5.53 -16.32 -14.22
N ILE A 203 5.24 -16.61 -12.95
CA ILE A 203 5.96 -17.62 -12.14
C ILE A 203 5.25 -18.97 -12.05
N TYR A 204 4.18 -19.14 -12.83
CA TYR A 204 3.35 -20.33 -12.85
C TYR A 204 2.75 -20.55 -14.24
N THR A 205 2.26 -21.76 -14.49
CA THR A 205 1.31 -22.07 -15.57
C THR A 205 -0.03 -22.43 -14.94
N ARG A 206 -1.14 -21.89 -15.46
CA ARG A 206 -2.49 -22.27 -14.99
C ARG A 206 -2.78 -23.72 -15.39
N THR A 207 -3.33 -24.48 -14.47
CA THR A 207 -3.58 -25.92 -14.65
C THR A 207 -4.94 -26.22 -15.27
N ASP A 208 -5.80 -25.20 -15.42
CA ASP A 208 -7.14 -25.33 -15.96
C ASP A 208 -7.12 -25.28 -17.50
N ASN A 209 -7.47 -26.39 -18.16
CA ASN A 209 -7.83 -26.36 -19.58
C ASN A 209 -9.17 -25.64 -19.77
N ALA A 210 -9.16 -24.31 -19.91
CA ALA A 210 -10.37 -23.55 -20.18
C ALA A 210 -10.17 -22.55 -21.33
N SER A 211 -10.16 -23.07 -22.55
CA SER A 211 -10.47 -22.32 -23.79
C SER A 211 -11.90 -21.72 -23.79
N VAL A 212 -12.66 -21.87 -22.69
CA VAL A 212 -14.01 -21.34 -22.49
C VAL A 212 -14.04 -20.18 -21.48
N ALA A 213 -13.00 -20.01 -20.65
CA ALA A 213 -12.97 -18.97 -19.59
C ALA A 213 -12.72 -17.55 -20.11
N ALA A 214 -12.04 -17.42 -21.26
CA ALA A 214 -11.72 -16.12 -21.87
C ALA A 214 -12.96 -15.35 -22.38
N LEU A 215 -14.11 -16.03 -22.57
CA LEU A 215 -15.36 -15.42 -23.05
C LEU A 215 -16.31 -14.98 -21.92
N MET A 216 -16.05 -15.34 -20.66
CA MET A 216 -16.86 -14.94 -19.49
C MET A 216 -16.20 -13.82 -18.63
N ASP A 217 -15.04 -13.31 -19.07
CA ASP A 217 -14.09 -12.61 -18.19
C ASP A 217 -14.45 -11.13 -17.90
N LEU A 218 -15.38 -10.52 -18.63
CA LEU A 218 -15.81 -9.13 -18.40
C LEU A 218 -16.83 -8.98 -17.26
N GLU A 219 -17.80 -9.89 -17.16
CA GLU A 219 -18.76 -9.87 -16.05
C GLU A 219 -18.13 -10.38 -14.75
N GLY A 220 -17.23 -11.36 -14.84
CA GLY A 220 -16.47 -11.88 -13.71
C GLY A 220 -15.52 -10.84 -13.11
N SER A 221 -14.78 -10.12 -13.95
CA SER A 221 -13.91 -9.01 -13.50
C SER A 221 -14.71 -7.85 -12.91
N ALA A 222 -15.78 -7.40 -13.58
CA ALA A 222 -16.63 -6.33 -13.04
C ALA A 222 -17.31 -6.72 -11.71
N ARG A 223 -17.68 -7.99 -11.54
CA ARG A 223 -18.23 -8.51 -10.28
C ARG A 223 -17.16 -8.55 -9.19
N ARG A 224 -15.93 -8.93 -9.51
CA ARG A 224 -14.78 -8.90 -8.59
C ARG A 224 -14.45 -7.47 -8.18
N ASP A 225 -14.44 -6.51 -9.10
CA ASP A 225 -14.19 -5.10 -8.81
C ASP A 225 -15.24 -4.52 -7.86
N ARG A 226 -16.52 -4.82 -8.07
CA ARG A 226 -17.59 -4.42 -7.15
C ARG A 226 -17.42 -5.05 -5.76
N ALA A 227 -17.06 -6.33 -5.70
CA ALA A 227 -16.80 -7.01 -4.44
C ALA A 227 -15.59 -6.41 -3.70
N MET A 228 -14.51 -6.09 -4.41
CA MET A 228 -13.31 -5.42 -3.88
C MET A 228 -13.65 -4.04 -3.31
N VAL A 229 -14.43 -3.23 -4.03
CA VAL A 229 -14.87 -1.91 -3.55
C VAL A 229 -15.74 -2.05 -2.31
N SER A 230 -16.75 -2.92 -2.34
CA SER A 230 -17.66 -3.16 -1.21
C SER A 230 -16.91 -3.65 0.03
N ALA A 231 -15.96 -4.58 -0.14
CA ALA A 231 -15.16 -5.10 0.95
C ALA A 231 -14.23 -4.03 1.52
N PHE A 232 -13.61 -3.20 0.67
CA PHE A 232 -12.74 -2.11 1.12
C PHE A 232 -13.52 -1.07 1.93
N GLU A 233 -14.65 -0.61 1.41
CA GLU A 233 -15.48 0.40 2.07
C GLU A 233 -16.06 -0.11 3.39
N GLY A 234 -16.61 -1.33 3.39
CA GLY A 234 -17.16 -1.93 4.61
C GLY A 234 -16.10 -2.16 5.67
N LEU A 235 -14.91 -2.62 5.28
CA LEU A 235 -13.81 -2.86 6.21
C LEU A 235 -13.21 -1.55 6.75
N LEU A 236 -13.04 -0.54 5.90
CA LEU A 236 -12.61 0.79 6.32
C LEU A 236 -13.62 1.43 7.28
N GLN A 237 -14.92 1.30 7.00
CA GLN A 237 -15.97 1.81 7.88
C GLN A 237 -15.88 1.16 9.28
N ARG A 238 -15.80 -0.17 9.35
CA ARG A 238 -15.68 -0.88 10.65
C ARG A 238 -14.41 -0.49 11.40
N LEU A 239 -13.29 -0.33 10.71
CA LEU A 239 -12.04 0.16 11.33
C LEU A 239 -12.20 1.55 11.94
N LEU A 240 -12.90 2.45 11.24
CA LEU A 240 -13.18 3.81 11.73
C LEU A 240 -14.16 3.82 12.91
N GLU A 241 -15.11 2.88 12.95
CA GLU A 241 -16.08 2.73 14.05
C GLU A 241 -15.43 2.18 15.33
N GLU A 242 -14.59 1.15 15.21
CA GLU A 242 -13.88 0.52 16.34
C GLU A 242 -12.72 1.37 16.88
N THR A 243 -12.28 2.39 16.11
CA THR A 243 -11.19 3.28 16.51
C THR A 243 -11.65 4.74 16.60
N PRO A 244 -12.52 5.10 17.58
CA PRO A 244 -13.07 6.46 17.69
C PRO A 244 -11.99 7.54 17.85
N GLN A 245 -10.79 7.17 18.30
CA GLN A 245 -9.60 8.02 18.42
C GLN A 245 -9.08 8.50 17.05
N LEU A 246 -9.23 7.71 15.97
CA LEU A 246 -8.87 8.10 14.60
C LEU A 246 -9.80 9.18 14.03
N ARG A 247 -11.01 9.34 14.59
CA ARG A 247 -11.96 10.39 14.20
C ARG A 247 -11.61 11.75 14.82
N SER A 248 -10.90 11.76 15.95
CA SER A 248 -10.62 12.95 16.76
C SER A 248 -9.15 13.39 16.76
N GLN A 249 -8.24 12.62 16.15
CA GLN A 249 -6.85 13.06 16.06
C GLN A 249 -6.74 14.20 15.03
N PRO A 250 -6.22 15.39 15.41
CA PRO A 250 -5.80 16.37 14.42
C PRO A 250 -4.80 15.66 13.50
N LEU A 251 -4.98 15.80 12.19
CA LEU A 251 -4.11 15.18 11.19
C LEU A 251 -2.65 15.45 11.56
N SER A 252 -1.98 14.42 12.09
CA SER A 252 -0.58 14.53 12.44
C SER A 252 0.23 14.66 11.16
N GLU A 253 1.35 15.38 11.22
CA GLU A 253 2.26 15.58 10.08
C GLU A 253 2.85 14.26 9.53
N GLU A 254 2.63 13.16 10.23
CA GLU A 254 3.08 11.81 9.88
C GLU A 254 2.08 11.04 8.99
N SER A 255 0.86 11.56 8.81
CA SER A 255 -0.20 10.90 8.02
C SER A 255 -0.01 11.09 6.50
N PRO A 256 -0.32 10.07 5.67
CA PRO A 256 -0.29 10.22 4.20
C PRO A 256 -1.26 11.29 3.69
N THR A 257 -2.35 11.56 4.42
CA THR A 257 -3.31 12.64 4.15
C THR A 257 -2.65 14.02 4.22
N TYR A 258 -1.73 14.25 5.16
CA TYR A 258 -1.06 15.55 5.31
C TYR A 258 -0.16 15.86 4.10
N ALA A 259 0.55 14.87 3.57
CA ALA A 259 1.34 15.03 2.34
C ALA A 259 0.43 15.38 1.14
N LEU A 260 -0.73 14.72 1.01
CA LEU A 260 -1.71 15.04 -0.02
C LEU A 260 -2.28 16.47 0.14
N GLN A 261 -2.52 16.91 1.37
CA GLN A 261 -2.95 18.30 1.65
C GLN A 261 -1.89 19.31 1.25
N LEU A 262 -0.61 19.07 1.57
CA LEU A 262 0.49 19.95 1.16
C LEU A 262 0.67 19.99 -0.35
N LEU A 263 0.44 18.87 -1.05
CA LEU A 263 0.41 18.84 -2.52
C LEU A 263 -0.76 19.65 -3.07
N ALA A 264 -1.94 19.58 -2.45
CA ALA A 264 -3.08 20.43 -2.81
C ALA A 264 -2.77 21.92 -2.60
N VAL A 265 -2.10 22.29 -1.50
CA VAL A 265 -1.61 23.66 -1.24
C VAL A 265 -0.60 24.10 -2.30
N SER A 266 0.37 23.24 -2.64
CA SER A 266 1.32 23.49 -3.73
C SER A 266 0.61 23.76 -5.06
N GLY A 267 -0.37 22.92 -5.43
CA GLY A 267 -1.18 23.09 -6.63
C GLY A 267 -1.97 24.41 -6.63
N ALA A 268 -2.60 24.76 -5.52
CA ALA A 268 -3.33 26.02 -5.38
C ALA A 268 -2.42 27.24 -5.48
N LEU A 269 -1.25 27.22 -4.82
CA LEU A 269 -0.26 28.29 -4.91
C LEU A 269 0.32 28.41 -6.32
N GLY A 270 0.58 27.28 -6.99
CA GLY A 270 1.06 27.24 -8.36
C GLY A 270 0.03 27.83 -9.33
N ALA A 271 -1.22 27.38 -9.26
CA ALA A 271 -2.32 27.89 -10.08
C ALA A 271 -2.52 29.40 -9.88
N PHE A 272 -2.53 29.87 -8.63
CA PHE A 272 -2.63 31.30 -8.33
C PHE A 272 -1.41 32.06 -8.85
N GLY A 273 -0.20 31.51 -8.76
CA GLY A 273 1.02 32.14 -9.27
C GLY A 273 1.01 32.30 -10.78
N VAL A 274 0.52 31.29 -11.52
CA VAL A 274 0.32 31.37 -12.97
C VAL A 274 -0.73 32.43 -13.31
N ALA A 275 -1.86 32.44 -12.60
CA ALA A 275 -2.91 33.43 -12.82
C ALA A 275 -2.41 34.86 -12.61
N MET A 276 -1.68 35.11 -11.52
CA MET A 276 -1.11 36.43 -11.22
C MET A 276 -0.01 36.80 -12.21
N GLY A 277 0.83 35.86 -12.63
CA GLY A 277 1.83 36.09 -13.69
C GLY A 277 1.19 36.47 -15.03
N ALA A 278 0.16 35.74 -15.44
CA ALA A 278 -0.60 36.02 -16.67
C ALA A 278 -1.32 37.37 -16.59
N PHE A 279 -1.95 37.68 -15.45
CA PHE A 279 -2.56 38.98 -15.19
C PHE A 279 -1.53 40.11 -15.26
N GLY A 280 -0.36 39.93 -14.64
CA GLY A 280 0.74 40.89 -14.70
C GLY A 280 1.20 41.20 -16.13
N ALA A 281 1.36 40.16 -16.96
CA ALA A 281 1.85 40.30 -18.32
C ALA A 281 0.84 40.93 -19.29
N HIS A 282 -0.45 40.59 -19.17
CA HIS A 282 -1.47 40.94 -20.18
C HIS A 282 -2.51 41.96 -19.69
N GLY A 283 -2.81 41.99 -18.38
CA GLY A 283 -3.91 42.78 -17.81
C GLY A 283 -3.43 43.98 -17.00
N LEU A 284 -2.46 43.78 -16.11
CA LEU A 284 -2.06 44.75 -15.09
C LEU A 284 -1.50 46.05 -15.68
N LYS A 285 -0.77 45.97 -16.80
CA LYS A 285 -0.20 47.13 -17.50
C LYS A 285 -1.24 48.17 -17.93
N LYS A 286 -2.53 47.80 -18.01
CA LYS A 286 -3.63 48.72 -18.31
C LYS A 286 -4.01 49.60 -17.11
N TYR A 287 -3.67 49.18 -15.90
CA TYR A 287 -4.05 49.83 -14.64
C TYR A 287 -2.85 50.41 -13.89
N VAL A 288 -1.66 49.86 -14.10
CA VAL A 288 -0.41 50.29 -13.45
C VAL A 288 0.61 50.65 -14.52
N SER A 289 1.00 51.94 -14.55
CA SER A 289 2.00 52.48 -15.46
C SER A 289 3.41 52.54 -14.87
N ASP A 290 3.53 52.41 -13.54
CA ASP A 290 4.79 52.45 -12.81
C ASP A 290 5.62 51.17 -13.07
N PRO A 291 6.79 51.26 -13.73
CA PRO A 291 7.61 50.10 -14.06
C PRO A 291 8.09 49.33 -12.83
N GLU A 292 8.38 50.00 -11.71
CA GLU A 292 8.89 49.35 -10.49
C GLU A 292 7.80 48.50 -9.83
N LEU A 293 6.54 48.95 -9.89
CA LEU A 293 5.40 48.19 -9.39
C LEU A 293 5.10 46.96 -10.26
N LEU A 294 5.26 47.09 -11.57
CA LEU A 294 5.13 45.97 -12.51
C LEU A 294 6.25 44.93 -12.30
N GLU A 295 7.48 45.37 -12.04
CA GLU A 295 8.60 44.48 -11.72
C GLU A 295 8.41 43.80 -10.35
N SER A 296 7.94 44.53 -9.35
CA SER A 296 7.58 43.99 -8.04
C SER A 296 6.51 42.91 -8.17
N TRP A 297 5.48 43.14 -8.99
CA TRP A 297 4.45 42.15 -9.29
C TRP A 297 5.03 40.88 -9.92
N LYS A 298 5.90 41.05 -10.92
CA LYS A 298 6.57 39.91 -11.57
C LYS A 298 7.42 39.11 -10.58
N THR A 299 8.11 39.81 -9.67
CA THR A 299 8.91 39.20 -8.60
C THR A 299 8.03 38.38 -7.66
N ALA A 300 6.88 38.93 -7.23
CA ALA A 300 5.93 38.22 -6.39
C ALA A 300 5.41 36.93 -7.04
N ALA A 301 5.02 37.00 -8.32
CA ALA A 301 4.57 35.83 -9.09
C ALA A 301 5.67 34.78 -9.25
N TRP A 302 6.89 35.22 -9.54
CA TRP A 302 8.04 34.34 -9.69
C TRP A 302 8.40 33.62 -8.39
N TYR A 303 8.51 34.37 -7.28
CA TYR A 303 8.79 33.79 -5.96
C TYR A 303 7.68 32.83 -5.53
N GLN A 304 6.41 33.14 -5.81
CA GLN A 304 5.30 32.26 -5.49
C GLN A 304 5.39 30.94 -6.26
N LEU A 305 5.69 30.99 -7.56
CA LEU A 305 5.79 29.79 -8.39
C LEU A 305 6.95 28.89 -7.95
N ILE A 306 8.13 29.45 -7.71
CA ILE A 306 9.28 28.69 -7.22
C ILE A 306 8.93 28.01 -5.90
N HIS A 307 8.38 28.75 -4.95
CA HIS A 307 8.11 28.20 -3.63
C HIS A 307 6.90 27.25 -3.63
N ALA A 308 5.93 27.42 -4.54
CA ALA A 308 4.88 26.42 -4.76
C ALA A 308 5.46 25.07 -5.18
N VAL A 309 6.42 25.06 -6.12
CA VAL A 309 7.14 23.83 -6.49
C VAL A 309 7.91 23.27 -5.29
N MET A 310 8.57 24.14 -4.52
CA MET A 310 9.32 23.69 -3.34
C MET A 310 8.43 23.12 -2.24
N VAL A 311 7.17 23.55 -2.11
CA VAL A 311 6.19 22.88 -1.22
C VAL A 311 6.01 21.42 -1.62
N ALA A 312 5.80 21.13 -2.90
CA ALA A 312 5.63 19.75 -3.39
C ALA A 312 6.90 18.91 -3.21
N VAL A 313 8.07 19.48 -3.55
CA VAL A 313 9.37 18.81 -3.36
C VAL A 313 9.60 18.51 -1.88
N ALA A 314 9.49 19.52 -1.01
CA ALA A 314 9.76 19.36 0.41
C ALA A 314 8.75 18.41 1.10
N ALA A 315 7.50 18.36 0.65
CA ALA A 315 6.49 17.41 1.14
C ALA A 315 6.82 15.96 0.75
N SER A 316 7.55 15.76 -0.36
CA SER A 316 7.90 14.45 -0.90
C SER A 316 9.23 13.90 -0.37
N LEU A 317 10.13 14.77 0.09
CA LEU A 317 11.48 14.38 0.52
C LEU A 317 11.57 13.80 1.94
N ARG A 318 10.84 14.37 2.91
CA ARG A 318 10.97 13.95 4.32
C ARG A 318 9.70 14.21 5.13
N LYS A 319 9.26 13.19 5.86
CA LYS A 319 8.14 13.28 6.81
C LYS A 319 8.51 14.22 7.98
N GLY A 320 7.55 15.05 8.43
CA GLY A 320 7.74 16.00 9.53
C GLY A 320 8.70 17.17 9.24
N ASN A 321 8.94 17.48 7.96
CA ASN A 321 9.73 18.66 7.58
C ASN A 321 8.89 19.94 7.72
N SER A 322 9.42 20.97 8.38
CA SER A 322 8.78 22.29 8.47
C SER A 322 8.82 23.10 7.17
N ALA A 323 9.72 22.77 6.23
CA ALA A 323 9.93 23.54 5.00
C ALA A 323 8.67 23.78 4.14
N PRO A 324 7.77 22.79 3.88
CA PRO A 324 6.56 23.03 3.10
C PRO A 324 5.65 24.10 3.71
N ARG A 325 5.54 24.15 5.05
CA ARG A 325 4.75 25.17 5.74
C ARG A 325 5.42 26.54 5.66
N LEU A 326 6.72 26.59 5.88
CA LEU A 326 7.51 27.82 5.79
C LEU A 326 7.40 28.45 4.40
N PHE A 327 7.50 27.65 3.34
CA PHE A 327 7.28 28.11 1.97
C PHE A 327 5.83 28.55 1.72
N SER A 328 4.84 27.81 2.21
CA SER A 328 3.42 28.16 2.03
C SER A 328 3.09 29.50 2.68
N TYR A 329 3.48 29.70 3.94
CA TYR A 329 3.29 30.97 4.64
C TYR A 329 4.15 32.09 4.03
N GLY A 330 5.36 31.77 3.55
CA GLY A 330 6.19 32.68 2.79
C GLY A 330 5.49 33.20 1.55
N CYS A 331 4.81 32.35 0.76
CA CYS A 331 4.04 32.78 -0.42
C CYS A 331 2.93 33.77 -0.06
N VAL A 332 2.18 33.50 1.01
CA VAL A 332 1.09 34.38 1.45
C VAL A 332 1.65 35.72 1.93
N CYS A 333 2.69 35.70 2.79
CA CYS A 333 3.25 36.91 3.39
C CYS A 333 4.11 37.73 2.41
N PHE A 334 4.88 37.09 1.52
CA PHE A 334 5.76 37.78 0.57
C PHE A 334 5.02 38.16 -0.71
N SER A 335 4.49 37.17 -1.43
CA SER A 335 3.87 37.42 -2.73
C SER A 335 2.50 38.07 -2.59
N GLY A 336 1.69 37.59 -1.63
CA GLY A 336 0.38 38.17 -1.34
C GLY A 336 0.44 39.64 -0.92
N SER A 337 1.42 40.02 -0.08
CA SER A 337 1.58 41.42 0.32
C SER A 337 2.00 42.31 -0.84
N ILE A 338 2.91 41.86 -1.72
CA ILE A 338 3.35 42.62 -2.89
C ILE A 338 2.18 42.83 -3.86
N TYR A 339 1.38 41.80 -4.14
CA TYR A 339 0.17 41.97 -4.96
C TYR A 339 -0.77 43.01 -4.37
N GLY A 340 -1.01 42.96 -3.06
CA GLY A 340 -1.83 43.95 -2.36
C GLY A 340 -1.23 45.36 -2.42
N LEU A 341 0.08 45.52 -2.27
CA LEU A 341 0.78 46.80 -2.39
C LEU A 341 0.71 47.39 -3.80
N VAL A 342 0.63 46.56 -4.83
CA VAL A 342 0.48 47.01 -6.22
C VAL A 342 -0.97 47.40 -6.53
N LEU A 343 -1.95 46.64 -6.05
CA LEU A 343 -3.38 46.89 -6.34
C LEU A 343 -4.00 48.00 -5.47
N LEU A 344 -3.53 48.20 -4.24
CA LEU A 344 -4.12 49.18 -3.34
C LEU A 344 -3.68 50.61 -3.67
N PRO A 345 -4.57 51.62 -3.60
CA PRO A 345 -4.21 53.02 -3.84
C PRO A 345 -3.14 53.54 -2.86
N LYS A 346 -2.33 54.51 -3.29
CA LYS A 346 -1.41 55.23 -2.40
C LYS A 346 -2.22 55.88 -1.25
N GLY A 347 -1.76 55.72 -0.02
CA GLY A 347 -2.44 56.22 1.19
C GLY A 347 -3.45 55.26 1.84
N HIS A 348 -3.77 54.12 1.20
CA HIS A 348 -4.66 53.12 1.79
C HIS A 348 -4.07 52.55 3.09
N SER A 349 -4.87 52.50 4.16
CA SER A 349 -4.43 52.12 5.51
C SER A 349 -3.73 50.76 5.56
N LEU A 350 -4.24 49.77 4.82
CA LEU A 350 -3.67 48.42 4.72
C LEU A 350 -2.23 48.39 4.20
N ARG A 351 -1.78 49.38 3.40
CA ARG A 351 -0.39 49.41 2.90
C ARG A 351 0.63 49.56 4.04
N LYS A 352 0.24 50.17 5.18
CA LYS A 352 1.08 50.27 6.38
C LYS A 352 1.32 48.91 7.04
N ILE A 353 0.44 47.93 6.81
CA ILE A 353 0.54 46.57 7.33
C ILE A 353 1.24 45.68 6.30
N LEU A 354 0.86 45.77 5.02
CA LEU A 354 1.42 44.91 3.96
C LEU A 354 2.91 45.14 3.73
N GLY A 355 3.40 46.38 3.85
CA GLY A 355 4.82 46.70 3.70
C GLY A 355 5.73 45.88 4.62
N PRO A 356 5.53 45.92 5.95
CA PRO A 356 6.28 45.10 6.90
C PRO A 356 6.06 43.58 6.79
N VAL A 357 4.97 43.12 6.18
CA VAL A 357 4.68 41.69 6.02
C VAL A 357 5.54 41.03 4.93
N THR A 358 5.92 41.78 3.89
CA THR A 358 6.80 41.29 2.82
C THR A 358 8.13 40.73 3.34
N PRO A 359 8.94 41.44 4.15
CA PRO A 359 10.20 40.90 4.65
C PRO A 359 10.00 39.69 5.59
N ILE A 360 8.88 39.60 6.32
CA ILE A 360 8.55 38.41 7.13
C ILE A 360 8.40 37.19 6.20
N GLY A 361 7.70 37.35 5.08
CA GLY A 361 7.60 36.30 4.06
C GLY A 361 8.97 35.88 3.50
N GLY A 362 9.87 36.84 3.28
CA GLY A 362 11.25 36.56 2.87
C GLY A 362 12.03 35.75 3.91
N LEU A 363 11.90 36.08 5.19
CA LEU A 363 12.51 35.32 6.29
C LEU A 363 11.95 33.89 6.37
N LEU A 364 10.65 33.70 6.12
CA LEU A 364 10.03 32.37 6.06
C LEU A 364 10.59 31.54 4.90
N PHE A 365 10.79 32.14 3.73
CA PHE A 365 11.46 31.46 2.61
C PHE A 365 12.87 31.03 2.99
N ILE A 366 13.68 31.92 3.57
CA ILE A 366 15.05 31.60 4.03
C ILE A 366 15.01 30.43 5.04
N ALA A 367 14.13 30.49 6.04
CA ALA A 367 13.98 29.44 7.03
C ALA A 367 13.57 28.10 6.38
N GLY A 368 12.70 28.12 5.36
CA GLY A 368 12.30 26.93 4.61
C GLY A 368 13.49 26.27 3.89
N TRP A 369 14.32 27.07 3.22
CA TRP A 369 15.54 26.58 2.56
C TRP A 369 16.57 26.04 3.56
N LEU A 370 16.78 26.73 4.68
CA LEU A 370 17.67 26.26 5.75
C LEU A 370 17.18 24.95 6.38
N SER A 371 15.86 24.83 6.57
CA SER A 371 15.22 23.60 7.08
C SER A 371 15.47 22.40 6.16
N MET A 372 15.52 22.62 4.85
CA MET A 372 15.91 21.60 3.88
C MET A 372 17.41 21.29 3.92
N ALA A 373 18.27 22.31 4.02
CA ALA A 373 19.72 22.15 4.04
C ALA A 373 20.23 21.41 5.29
N LEU A 374 19.64 21.67 6.46
CA LEU A 374 20.05 21.08 7.74
C LEU A 374 19.39 19.72 8.02
N GLY A 375 18.35 19.36 7.25
CA GLY A 375 17.58 18.13 7.42
C GLY A 375 18.20 16.88 6.79
N SER A 376 19.53 16.78 6.70
CA SER A 376 20.22 15.62 6.11
C SER A 376 19.86 14.33 6.86
N PRO A 377 19.56 13.22 6.15
CA PRO A 377 19.39 11.93 6.79
C PRO A 377 20.71 11.56 7.49
N LYS A 378 20.67 11.40 8.82
CA LYS A 378 21.69 10.61 9.49
C LYS A 378 21.56 9.20 8.90
N GLN A 379 22.48 8.85 8.00
CA GLN A 379 22.70 7.44 7.72
C GLN A 379 23.19 6.85 9.03
N ASP A 380 22.34 6.08 9.69
CA ASP A 380 22.76 5.20 10.77
C ASP A 380 23.65 4.15 10.14
N ILE A 381 24.95 4.48 10.02
CA ILE A 381 25.99 3.50 9.81
C ILE A 381 26.13 2.81 11.18
N SER A 382 25.19 1.92 11.49
CA SER A 382 25.34 1.00 12.61
C SER A 382 26.53 0.10 12.28
N SER A 383 27.66 0.41 12.90
CA SER A 383 28.82 -0.47 12.98
C SER A 383 28.41 -1.86 13.48
N PRO A 384 29.04 -2.94 12.99
CA PRO A 384 28.84 -4.25 13.58
C PRO A 384 29.37 -4.19 15.02
N ARG A 385 28.48 -4.33 16.01
CA ARG A 385 28.90 -4.63 17.37
C ARG A 385 29.57 -6.00 17.33
N ARG A 386 30.90 -5.99 17.40
CA ARG A 386 31.64 -7.09 18.01
C ARG A 386 31.23 -7.07 19.49
N ASP A 387 30.70 -8.18 19.96
CA ASP A 387 31.26 -8.97 21.05
C ASP A 387 30.59 -10.35 21.08
#